data_AF-A0A222E493-F1
#
_entry.id   AF-A0A222E493-F1
#
_cell.length_a   1.000
_cell.length_b   1.000
_cell.length_c   1.000
_cell.angle_alpha   90.00
_cell.angle_beta   90.00
_cell.angle_gamma   90.00
#
_symmetry.space_group_name_H-M   'P 1'
#
loop_
_entity.id
_entity.type
_entity.pdbx_description
1 polymer ?
#
loop_
_entity_poly.entity_id
_entity_poly.type
_entity_poly.pdbx_seq_one_letter_code
_entity_poly.pdbx_strand_id
1 'polypeptide(L)' 'MNTKLHAICDSQGRPIDLFVTAGQVSDYIGARAMLRGLPNVKWMLADHGYDADWFKEALQDKGIRACIPGRK' A
#
# COMPACT_ATOMS: atom_id res chain seq x y z
N MET A 1 -18.05 9.14 -13.19
CA MET A 1 -16.94 9.66 -12.37
C MET A 1 -16.72 8.64 -11.26
N ASN A 2 -15.55 8.01 -11.21
CA ASN A 2 -15.28 6.93 -10.25
C ASN A 2 -14.29 7.42 -9.19
N THR A 3 -14.24 6.71 -8.07
CA THR A 3 -13.38 7.00 -6.92
C THR A 3 -12.66 5.71 -6.52
N LYS A 4 -11.43 5.83 -6.04
CA LYS A 4 -10.67 4.74 -5.41
C LYS A 4 -10.49 5.04 -3.93
N LEU A 5 -10.67 4.02 -3.11
CA LEU A 5 -10.35 4.03 -1.69
C LEU A 5 -9.14 3.13 -1.46
N HIS A 6 -8.05 3.73 -1.01
CA HIS A 6 -6.86 3.02 -0.56
C HIS A 6 -6.95 2.86 0.96
N ALA A 7 -6.69 1.66 1.47
CA ALA A 7 -6.83 1.36 2.89
C ALA A 7 -5.60 0.61 3.41
N ILE A 8 -5.10 1.04 4.56
CA ILE A 8 -4.21 0.23 5.40
C ILE A 8 -5.11 -0.45 6.43
N CYS A 9 -5.04 -1.78 6.51
CA CYS A 9 -5.80 -2.57 7.47
C CYS A 9 -4.86 -3.39 8.36
N ASP A 10 -5.32 -3.70 9.57
CA ASP A 10 -4.65 -4.69 10.41
C ASP A 10 -4.95 -6.14 9.93
N SER A 11 -4.39 -7.11 10.65
CA SER A 11 -4.54 -8.54 10.31
C SER A 11 -5.97 -9.07 10.47
N GLN A 12 -6.89 -8.31 11.08
CA GLN A 12 -8.30 -8.64 11.22
C GLN A 12 -9.16 -7.89 10.19
N GLY A 13 -8.54 -7.14 9.27
CA GLY A 13 -9.24 -6.35 8.26
C GLY A 13 -9.82 -5.03 8.78
N ARG A 14 -9.43 -4.58 9.99
CA ARG A 14 -9.89 -3.29 10.53
C ARG A 14 -9.07 -2.16 9.90
N PRO A 15 -9.71 -1.11 9.37
CA PRO A 15 -8.99 0.01 8.76
C PRO A 15 -8.22 0.81 9.82
N ILE A 16 -6.96 1.09 9.53
CA ILE A 16 -6.05 1.94 10.31
C ILE A 16 -5.95 3.32 9.69
N ASP A 17 -5.83 3.37 8.35
CA ASP A 17 -5.72 4.61 7.59
C ASP A 17 -6.42 4.45 6.24
N LEU A 18 -6.99 5.55 5.74
CA LEU A 18 -7.80 5.61 4.53
C LEU A 18 -7.41 6.81 3.69
N PHE A 19 -7.16 6.58 2.41
CA PHE A 19 -6.81 7.63 1.46
C PHE A 19 -7.67 7.52 0.20
N VAL A 20 -8.31 8.62 -0.19
CA VAL A 20 -9.24 8.65 -1.32
C VAL A 20 -8.60 9.35 -2.51
N THR A 21 -8.71 8.76 -3.69
CA THR A 21 -8.26 9.36 -4.95
C THR A 21 -9.34 9.27 -6.03
N ALA A 22 -9.23 10.09 -7.06
CA ALA A 22 -10.09 9.96 -8.23
C ALA A 22 -9.81 8.64 -8.97
N GLY A 23 -10.81 8.03 -9.59
CA GLY A 23 -10.72 6.67 -10.12
C GLY A 23 -9.64 6.43 -11.18
N GLN A 24 -9.27 7.48 -11.92
CA GLN A 24 -8.19 7.45 -12.91
C GLN A 24 -6.78 7.54 -12.31
N VAL A 25 -6.65 7.81 -11.00
CA VAL A 25 -5.36 7.91 -10.32
C VAL A 25 -4.75 6.51 -10.17
N SER A 26 -3.45 6.41 -10.41
CA SER A 26 -2.70 5.16 -10.25
C SER A 26 -2.58 4.77 -8.77
N ASP A 27 -2.61 3.46 -8.50
CA ASP A 27 -2.47 2.93 -7.14
C ASP A 27 -1.09 3.24 -6.55
N TYR A 28 -0.07 3.48 -7.39
CA TYR A 28 1.24 3.95 -6.95
C TYR A 28 1.19 5.30 -6.24
N ILE A 29 0.29 6.20 -6.64
CA ILE A 29 0.08 7.48 -5.95
C ILE A 29 -0.57 7.22 -4.58
N GLY A 30 -1.52 6.30 -4.51
CA GLY A 30 -2.12 5.86 -3.25
C GLY A 30 -1.09 5.28 -2.28
N ALA A 31 -0.25 4.34 -2.74
CA ALA A 31 0.83 3.78 -1.91
C ALA A 31 1.81 4.84 -1.42
N ARG A 32 2.18 5.79 -2.28
CA ARG A 32 3.11 6.86 -1.91
C ARG A 32 2.53 7.77 -0.83
N ALA A 33 1.24 8.08 -0.92
CA ALA A 33 0.56 8.88 0.10
C ALA A 33 0.54 8.17 1.47
N MET A 34 0.31 6.86 1.47
CA MET A 34 0.16 6.06 2.69
C MET A 34 1.49 5.61 3.32
N LEU A 35 2.61 5.63 2.58
CA LEU A 35 3.91 5.12 3.02
C LEU A 35 4.38 5.68 4.37
N ARG A 36 4.10 6.96 4.66
CA ARG A 36 4.48 7.61 5.93
C ARG A 36 3.64 7.14 7.12
N GLY A 37 2.37 6.79 6.87
CA GLY A 37 1.41 6.36 7.88
C GLY A 37 1.48 4.86 8.22
N LEU A 38 2.37 4.10 7.57
CA LEU A 38 2.47 2.66 7.81
C LEU A 38 2.84 2.36 9.27
N PRO A 39 2.08 1.47 9.95
CA PRO A 39 2.42 1.03 11.29
C PRO A 39 3.73 0.23 11.28
N ASN A 40 4.38 0.16 12.44
CA ASN A 40 5.57 -0.68 12.60
C ASN A 40 5.15 -2.16 12.63
N VAL A 41 5.39 -2.87 11.53
CA VAL A 41 4.99 -4.27 11.33
C VAL A 41 6.12 -5.06 10.67
N LYS A 42 6.14 -6.39 10.86
CA LYS A 42 7.14 -7.25 10.24
C LYS A 42 6.82 -7.59 8.77
N TRP A 43 5.54 -7.60 8.42
CA TRP A 43 5.03 -8.07 7.14
C TRP A 43 3.91 -7.16 6.65
N MET A 44 3.86 -6.94 5.34
CA MET A 44 2.78 -6.22 4.67
C MET A 44 2.28 -7.00 3.46
N LEU A 45 0.97 -7.28 3.43
CA LEU A 45 0.28 -7.79 2.25
C LEU A 45 -0.23 -6.61 1.44
N ALA A 46 -0.07 -6.65 0.12
CA ALA A 46 -0.64 -5.63 -0.76
C ALA A 46 -1.01 -6.22 -2.12
N ASP A 47 -1.98 -5.58 -2.77
CA ASP A 47 -2.42 -5.96 -4.10
C ASP A 47 -1.32 -5.77 -5.15
N HIS A 48 -1.42 -6.52 -6.25
CA HIS A 48 -0.52 -6.41 -7.41
C HIS A 48 -0.42 -4.97 -7.97
N GLY A 49 -1.47 -4.15 -7.83
CA GLY A 49 -1.43 -2.73 -8.21
C GLY A 49 -0.37 -1.91 -7.47
N TYR A 50 0.17 -2.43 -6.36
CA TYR A 50 1.24 -1.83 -5.58
C TYR A 50 2.61 -2.47 -5.83
N ASP A 51 2.74 -3.40 -6.79
CA ASP A 51 4.05 -3.95 -7.18
C ASP A 51 4.87 -2.87 -7.90
N ALA A 52 5.62 -2.10 -7.10
CA ALA A 52 6.58 -1.13 -7.56
C ALA A 52 7.88 -1.32 -6.78
N ASP A 53 9.01 -1.30 -7.48
CA ASP A 53 10.32 -1.54 -6.85
C ASP A 53 10.63 -0.50 -5.78
N TRP A 54 10.38 0.77 -6.06
CA TRP A 54 10.54 1.86 -5.08
C TRP A 54 9.70 1.66 -3.81
N PHE A 55 8.54 1.00 -3.92
CA PHE A 55 7.67 0.77 -2.77
C PHE A 55 8.19 -0.40 -1.93
N LYS A 56 8.64 -1.48 -2.58
CA LYS A 56 9.28 -2.62 -1.91
C LYS A 56 10.57 -2.18 -1.19
N GLU A 57 11.38 -1.35 -1.83
CA GLU A 57 12.58 -0.74 -1.23
C GLU A 57 12.23 0.10 -0.01
N ALA A 58 11.24 1.00 -0.13
CA ALA A 58 10.81 1.83 0.99
C ALA A 58 10.23 1.04 2.18
N LEU A 59 9.58 -0.11 1.90
CA LEU A 59 9.15 -1.04 2.95
C LEU A 59 10.35 -1.73 3.61
N GLN A 60 11.34 -2.14 2.82
CA GLN A 60 12.57 -2.74 3.33
C GLN A 60 13.37 -1.77 4.21
N ASP A 61 13.48 -0.50 3.83
CA ASP A 61 14.11 0.55 4.62
C ASP A 61 13.41 0.77 5.98
N LYS A 62 12.10 0.49 6.03
CA LYS A 62 11.30 0.50 7.27
C LYS A 62 11.39 -0.81 8.06
N GLY A 63 12.13 -1.81 7.58
CA GLY A 63 12.21 -3.14 8.18
C GLY A 63 10.95 -4.00 7.96
N ILE A 64 10.10 -3.62 7.00
CA ILE A 64 8.85 -4.30 6.66
C ILE A 64 9.10 -5.24 5.47
N ARG A 65 8.75 -6.51 5.62
CA ARG A 65 8.80 -7.47 4.51
C ARG A 65 7.55 -7.40 3.64
N ALA A 66 7.72 -7.02 2.39
CA ALA A 66 6.64 -6.95 1.42
C ALA A 66 6.24 -8.34 0.88
N CYS A 67 4.94 -8.62 0.88
CA CYS A 67 4.31 -9.78 0.24
C CYS A 67 3.32 -9.26 -0.80
N ILE A 68 3.86 -8.86 -1.96
CA ILE A 68 3.10 -8.31 -3.08
C ILE A 68 3.27 -9.27 -4.26
N PRO A 69 2.18 -9.73 -4.90
CA PRO A 69 2.29 -10.54 -6.10
C PRO A 69 3.03 -9.76 -7.19
N GLY A 70 4.13 -10.32 -7.69
CA GLY A 70 4.90 -9.70 -8.77
C GLY A 70 4.17 -9.78 -10.12
N ARG A 71 4.52 -8.87 -11.04
CA ARG A 71 4.18 -9.05 -12.47
C ARG A 71 4.78 -10.35 -13.02
N LYS A 72 4.00 -11.06 -13.85
CA LYS A 72 4.53 -12.08 -14.77
C LYS A 72 5.22 -11.43 -15.95
#